data_AF-A0AB39PUT5-F1
#
_entry.id   AF-A0AB39PUT5-F1
#
_cell.length_a   1.000
_cell.length_b   1.000
_cell.length_c   1.000
_cell.angle_alpha   90.00
_cell.angle_beta   90.00
_cell.angle_gamma   90.00
#
_symmetry.space_group_name_H-M   'P 1'
#
loop_
_entity.id
_entity.type
_entity.pdbx_description
1 polymer ?
#
loop_
_entity_poly.entity_id
_entity_poly.type
_entity_poly.pdbx_seq_one_letter_code
_entity_poly.pdbx_strand_id
1 'polypeptide(L)' 'MTDQQWEAQNGTLSPSEARARGLCWHCSGKGANWTAFGGVQRKVDCPECRGDGKAKR' A
#
# COMPACT_ATOMS: atom_id res chain seq x y z
N MET A 1 14.80 10.83 5.12
CA MET A 1 13.42 10.67 4.62
C MET A 1 12.49 10.93 5.78
N THR A 2 11.61 11.94 5.67
CA THR A 2 10.64 12.28 6.71
C THR A 2 9.52 11.25 6.78
N ASP A 3 8.74 11.26 7.86
CA ASP A 3 7.57 10.39 8.03
C ASP A 3 6.58 10.55 6.84
N GLN A 4 6.33 11.78 6.41
CA GLN A 4 5.49 12.07 5.24
C GLN A 4 6.08 11.52 3.94
N GLN A 5 7.39 11.66 3.73
CA GLN A 5 8.06 11.11 2.55
C GLN A 5 8.04 9.57 2.57
N TRP A 6 8.09 8.97 3.75
CA TRP A 6 7.96 7.52 3.92
C TRP A 6 6.56 7.04 3.54
N GLU A 7 5.52 7.68 4.07
CA GLU A 7 4.13 7.32 3.81
C GLU A 7 3.67 7.65 2.39
N ALA A 8 4.31 8.61 1.72
CA ALA A 8 4.07 8.93 0.32
C ALA A 8 4.38 7.77 -0.66
N GLN A 9 5.02 6.69 -0.20
CA GLN A 9 5.19 5.46 -0.97
C GLN A 9 3.88 4.66 -1.14
N ASN A 10 2.90 4.88 -0.27
CA ASN A 10 1.57 4.27 -0.39
C ASN A 10 0.89 4.71 -1.69
N GLY A 11 0.13 3.80 -2.29
CA GLY A 11 -0.59 4.15 -3.51
C GLY A 11 -1.80 5.04 -3.24
N THR A 12 -2.08 5.95 -4.17
CA THR A 12 -3.13 6.97 -4.06
C THR A 12 -4.45 6.57 -4.73
N LEU A 13 -4.52 5.37 -5.32
CA LEU A 13 -5.73 4.91 -6.00
C LEU A 13 -6.85 4.67 -4.99
N SER A 14 -8.07 5.05 -5.37
CA SER A 14 -9.25 4.58 -4.64
C SER A 14 -9.39 3.06 -4.79
N PRO A 15 -10.10 2.39 -3.86
CA PRO A 15 -10.33 0.94 -3.96
C PRO A 15 -10.96 0.50 -5.29
N SER A 16 -11.89 1.29 -5.84
CA SER A 16 -12.54 1.01 -7.12
C SER A 16 -11.58 1.12 -8.30
N GLU A 17 -10.72 2.15 -8.33
CA GLU A 17 -9.71 2.31 -9.38
C GLU A 17 -8.65 1.21 -9.33
N ALA A 18 -8.19 0.85 -8.13
CA ALA A 18 -7.25 -0.25 -7.95
C ALA A 18 -7.84 -1.56 -8.49
N ARG A 19 -9.09 -1.88 -8.13
CA ARG A 19 -9.79 -3.07 -8.62
C ARG A 19 -9.99 -3.06 -10.14
N ALA A 20 -10.39 -1.92 -10.72
CA ALA A 20 -10.53 -1.77 -12.17
C ALA A 20 -9.21 -2.02 -12.93
N ARG A 21 -8.07 -1.74 -12.28
CA ARG A 21 -6.72 -2.00 -12.81
C ARG A 21 -6.16 -3.39 -12.47
N GLY A 22 -6.94 -4.26 -11.83
CA GLY A 22 -6.49 -5.59 -11.38
C GLY A 22 -5.49 -5.56 -10.22
N LEU A 23 -5.37 -4.43 -9.53
CA LEU A 23 -4.47 -4.23 -8.40
C LEU A 23 -5.20 -4.47 -7.08
N CYS A 24 -4.44 -4.82 -6.04
CA CYS A 24 -4.96 -4.95 -4.69
C CYS A 24 -5.61 -3.63 -4.25
N TRP A 25 -6.86 -3.70 -3.81
CA TRP A 25 -7.66 -2.54 -3.39
C TRP A 25 -7.09 -1.82 -2.15
N HIS A 26 -6.33 -2.55 -1.33
CA HIS A 26 -5.88 -2.10 -0.01
C HIS A 26 -4.50 -1.42 -0.05
N CYS A 27 -3.56 -1.96 -0.84
CA CYS A 27 -2.22 -1.37 -1.01
C CYS A 27 -2.00 -0.76 -2.39
N SER A 28 -3.06 -0.63 -3.20
CA SER A 28 -3.02 -0.01 -4.53
C SER A 28 -1.91 -0.58 -5.43
N GLY A 29 -1.72 -1.90 -5.41
CA GLY A 29 -0.70 -2.56 -6.25
C GLY A 29 0.68 -2.75 -5.63
N LYS A 30 0.95 -2.18 -4.46
CA LYS A 30 2.32 -2.09 -3.91
C LYS A 30 2.83 -3.33 -3.17
N GLY A 31 1.95 -4.27 -2.81
CA GLY A 31 2.29 -5.44 -2.00
C GLY A 31 2.52 -5.16 -0.51
N ALA A 32 2.72 -3.91 -0.11
CA ALA A 32 2.95 -3.48 1.27
C ALA A 32 2.36 -2.10 1.52
N ASN A 33 2.29 -1.70 2.79
CA ASN A 33 1.95 -0.37 3.25
C ASN A 33 3.11 0.20 4.07
N TRP A 34 3.34 1.50 3.92
CA TRP A 34 4.39 2.25 4.61
C TRP A 34 3.72 3.17 5.63
N THR A 35 4.09 3.04 6.89
CA THR A 35 3.60 3.89 7.98
C THR A 35 4.78 4.44 8.77
N ALA A 36 4.65 5.67 9.24
CA ALA A 36 5.64 6.29 10.11
C ALA A 36 4.98 7.00 11.28
N PHE A 37 5.56 6.87 12.48
CA PHE A 37 5.09 7.58 13.66
C PHE A 37 6.26 7.95 14.56
N GLY A 38 6.44 9.24 14.81
CA GLY A 38 7.48 9.76 15.70
C GLY A 38 8.90 9.39 15.23
N GLY A 39 9.14 9.38 13.91
CA GLY A 39 10.43 8.98 13.32
C GLY A 39 10.66 7.48 13.19
N VAL A 40 9.72 6.64 13.65
CA VAL A 40 9.78 5.18 13.47
C VAL A 40 9.07 4.79 12.18
N GLN A 41 9.83 4.30 11.21
CA GLN A 41 9.34 3.87 9.90
C GLN A 41 9.11 2.35 9.87
N ARG A 42 7.95 1.93 9.39
CA ARG A 42 7.61 0.51 9.20
C ARG A 42 7.08 0.26 7.80
N LYS A 43 7.49 -0.88 7.23
CA LYS A 43 6.89 -1.48 6.05
C LYS A 43 6.13 -2.72 6.52
N VAL A 44 4.85 -2.79 6.22
CA VAL A 44 3.98 -3.90 6.59
C VAL A 44 3.46 -4.54 5.32
N ASP A 45 3.68 -5.84 5.15
CA ASP A 45 3.12 -6.56 4.00
C ASP A 45 1.60 -6.45 3.99
N CYS A 46 1.04 -6.23 2.81
CA CYS A 46 -0.39 -6.03 2.68
C CYS A 46 -1.11 -7.34 2.99
N PRO A 47 -1.99 -7.39 4.01
CA PRO A 47 -2.64 -8.63 4.44
C PRO A 47 -3.58 -9.20 3.37
N GLU A 48 -4.18 -8.32 2.55
CA GLU A 48 -5.11 -8.69 1.49
C GLU A 48 -4.41 -9.46 0.37
N CYS A 49 -3.36 -8.87 -0.21
CA CYS A 49 -2.64 -9.49 -1.33
C CYS A 49 -1.46 -10.36 -0.89
N ARG A 50 -1.13 -10.39 0.41
CA ARG A 50 0.01 -11.13 0.98
C ARG A 50 1.33 -10.85 0.25
N GLY A 51 1.56 -9.60 -0.11
CA GLY A 51 2.80 -9.18 -0.77
C GLY A 51 2.77 -9.15 -2.31
N ASP A 52 1.78 -9.76 -2.97
CA ASP A 52 1.79 -9.88 -4.44
C ASP A 52 1.26 -8.63 -5.18
N GLY A 53 0.59 -7.71 -4.47
CA GLY A 53 0.05 -6.47 -5.03
C GLY A 53 -1.16 -6.65 -5.95
N LYS A 54 -1.63 -7.87 -6.19
CA LYS A 54 -2.71 -8.15 -7.15
C LYS A 54 -4.07 -8.16 -6.48
N ALA A 55 -5.11 -7.89 -7.26
CA ALA A 55 -6.48 -8.11 -6.81
C ALA A 55 -6.69 -9.60 -6.51
N LYS A 56 -7.07 -9.92 -5.27
CA LYS A 56 -7.64 -11.23 -4.94
C LYS A 56 -9.12 -11.20 -5.31
N ARG A 57 -9.60 -12.26 -5.96
CA ARG A 57 -11.02 -12.45 -6.29
C ARG A 57 -11.80 -12.81 -5.04
#